data_AF-A0A943P1R0-F1
#
_entry.id   AF-A0A943P1R0-F1
#
_cell.length_a   1.000
_cell.length_b   1.000
_cell.length_c   1.000
_cell.angle_alpha   90.00
_cell.angle_beta   90.00
_cell.angle_gamma   90.00
#
_symmetry.space_group_name_H-M   'P 1'
#
loop_
_entity.id
_entity.type
_entity.pdbx_description
1 polymer ?
#
loop_
_entity_poly.entity_id
_entity_poly.type
_entity_poly.pdbx_seq_one_letter_code
_entity_poly.pdbx_strand_id
1 'polypeptide(L)'
;MREWSGHLNEEWLEAWTNGHLTKEEQMLMLEHTGRCICCAEKLADYLERDTLAVPPAYLKEEIWEKTKRADIQAARTVYQTSRQMRLFLYSLKVGLAVVTSLFLLFSTSRIQGINMELRALSDNHTDIRINEKISEGSSQVNDFLQNISEQLMKNIYMEDDYD
;
A
#
# COMPACT_ATOMS: atom_id res chain seq x y z
N MET A 1 -43.32 16.00 7.04
CA MET A 1 -42.57 15.92 8.31
C MET A 1 -43.59 15.85 9.42
N ARG A 2 -43.54 14.77 10.21
CA ARG A 2 -44.40 14.65 11.40
C ARG A 2 -44.00 15.70 12.44
N GLU A 3 -44.98 16.21 13.18
CA GLU A 3 -44.70 17.13 14.30
C GLU A 3 -44.11 16.35 15.48
N TRP A 4 -42.97 16.82 16.01
CA TRP A 4 -42.29 16.20 17.14
C TRP A 4 -42.78 16.84 18.46
N SER A 5 -43.58 16.12 19.23
CA SER A 5 -44.24 16.62 20.44
C SER A 5 -43.40 16.55 21.72
N GLY A 6 -42.07 16.47 21.58
CA GLY A 6 -41.11 16.47 22.68
C GLY A 6 -40.72 15.07 23.17
N HIS A 7 -41.65 14.11 23.21
CA HIS A 7 -41.40 12.71 23.57
C HIS A 7 -41.90 11.74 22.51
N LEU A 8 -41.37 10.51 22.55
CA LEU A 8 -41.75 9.45 21.64
C LEU A 8 -43.18 8.96 21.92
N ASN A 9 -44.02 8.90 20.88
CA ASN A 9 -45.37 8.34 20.96
C ASN A 9 -45.46 7.00 20.20
N GLU A 10 -46.62 6.34 20.28
CA GLU A 10 -46.82 5.04 19.63
C GLU A 10 -46.77 5.15 18.09
N GLU A 11 -47.32 6.23 17.53
CA GLU A 11 -47.32 6.46 16.07
C GLU A 11 -45.90 6.53 15.48
N TRP A 12 -44.97 7.16 16.20
CA TRP A 12 -43.56 7.24 15.84
C TRP A 12 -42.88 5.86 15.94
N LEU A 13 -43.21 5.07 16.96
CA LEU A 13 -42.69 3.70 17.14
C LEU A 13 -43.19 2.76 16.04
N GLU A 14 -44.49 2.79 15.73
CA GLU A 14 -45.10 2.01 14.65
C GLU A 14 -44.53 2.41 13.29
N ALA A 15 -44.37 3.70 13.04
CA ALA A 15 -43.77 4.19 11.81
C ALA A 15 -42.31 3.74 11.66
N TRP A 16 -41.56 3.68 12.75
CA TRP A 16 -40.19 3.19 12.76
C TRP A 16 -40.12 1.70 12.45
N THR A 17 -40.93 0.87 13.12
CA THR A 17 -40.95 -0.59 12.91
C THR A 17 -41.40 -0.96 11.49
N ASN A 18 -42.36 -0.22 10.93
CA ASN A 18 -42.84 -0.45 9.57
C ASN A 18 -41.94 0.17 8.48
N GLY A 19 -40.85 0.85 8.86
CA GLY A 19 -39.93 1.49 7.90
C GLY A 19 -40.53 2.70 7.16
N HIS A 20 -41.55 3.34 7.74
CA HIS A 20 -42.24 4.49 7.18
C HIS A 20 -41.63 5.84 7.62
N LEU A 21 -40.56 5.83 8.40
CA LEU A 21 -39.81 7.05 8.75
C LEU A 21 -38.78 7.36 7.67
N THR A 22 -38.61 8.65 7.36
CA THR A 22 -37.46 9.08 6.54
C THR A 22 -36.16 8.93 7.34
N LYS A 23 -35.00 9.01 6.66
CA LYS A 23 -33.70 8.91 7.35
C LYS A 23 -33.51 10.00 8.39
N GLU A 24 -33.96 11.22 8.07
CA GLU A 24 -33.88 12.39 8.94
C GLU A 24 -34.78 12.22 10.17
N GLU A 25 -36.01 11.74 9.97
CA GLU A 25 -36.97 11.46 11.04
C GLU A 25 -36.47 10.32 11.97
N GLN A 26 -35.92 9.25 11.38
CA GLN A 26 -35.31 8.16 12.15
C GLN A 26 -34.10 8.64 12.95
N MET A 27 -33.23 9.45 12.36
CA MET A 27 -32.06 9.99 13.04
C MET A 27 -32.48 10.87 14.23
N LEU A 28 -33.44 11.77 14.03
CA LEU A 28 -33.97 12.65 15.09
C LEU A 28 -34.57 11.84 16.25
N MET A 29 -35.35 10.80 15.93
CA MET A 29 -35.92 9.89 16.92
C MET A 29 -34.83 9.20 17.75
N LEU A 30 -33.84 8.57 17.10
CA LEU A 30 -32.78 7.83 17.79
C LEU A 30 -31.86 8.76 18.60
N GLU A 31 -31.58 9.95 18.08
CA GLU A 31 -30.79 10.97 18.78
C GLU A 31 -31.50 11.46 20.06
N HIS A 32 -32.82 11.62 20.01
CA HIS A 32 -33.60 11.95 21.20
C HIS A 32 -33.65 10.78 22.19
N THR A 33 -33.86 9.54 21.72
CA THR A 33 -33.84 8.34 22.57
C THR A 33 -32.50 8.18 23.29
N GLY A 34 -31.38 8.55 22.66
CA GLY A 34 -30.06 8.57 23.30
C GLY A 34 -29.90 9.60 24.42
N ARG A 35 -30.81 10.60 24.51
CA ARG A 35 -30.77 11.69 25.51
C ARG A 35 -31.91 11.66 26.52
N CYS A 36 -33.09 11.11 26.19
CA CYS A 36 -34.18 10.91 27.15
C CYS A 36 -34.30 9.46 27.58
N ILE A 37 -33.99 9.19 28.84
CA ILE A 37 -34.21 7.90 29.51
C ILE A 37 -35.67 7.44 29.35
N CYS A 38 -36.60 8.38 29.48
CA CYS A 38 -38.04 8.16 29.30
C CYS A 38 -38.40 7.51 27.95
N CYS A 39 -37.78 7.98 26.86
CA CYS A 39 -38.04 7.50 25.51
C CYS A 39 -37.26 6.22 25.23
N ALA A 40 -36.10 6.04 25.87
CA ALA A 40 -35.34 4.79 25.82
C ALA A 40 -36.10 3.64 26.50
N GLU A 41 -36.65 3.86 27.69
CA GLU A 41 -37.50 2.89 28.39
C GLU A 41 -38.74 2.56 27.54
N LYS A 42 -39.42 3.57 27.00
CA LYS A 42 -40.59 3.36 26.14
C LYS A 42 -40.27 2.58 24.86
N LEU A 43 -39.10 2.82 24.25
CA LEU A 43 -38.63 2.05 23.10
C LEU A 43 -38.29 0.60 23.48
N ALA A 44 -37.64 0.39 24.62
CA ALA A 44 -37.34 -0.94 25.14
C ALA A 44 -38.63 -1.74 25.41
N ASP A 45 -39.58 -1.15 26.13
CA ASP A 45 -40.89 -1.73 26.39
C ASP A 45 -41.62 -2.10 25.09
N TYR A 46 -41.53 -1.25 24.07
CA TYR A 46 -42.16 -1.50 22.77
C TYR A 46 -41.49 -2.66 21.99
N LEU A 47 -40.17 -2.81 22.09
CA LEU A 47 -39.43 -3.92 21.48
C LEU A 47 -39.67 -5.25 22.20
N GLU A 48 -39.89 -5.21 23.52
CA GLU A 48 -40.18 -6.39 24.34
C GLU A 48 -41.59 -6.96 24.12
N ARG A 49 -42.55 -6.15 23.64
CA ARG A 49 -43.96 -6.54 23.38
C ARG A 49 -44.17 -7.45 22.16
N ASP A 50 -43.18 -8.23 21.74
CA ASP A 50 -43.26 -9.15 20.59
C ASP A 50 -43.59 -8.45 19.25
N THR A 51 -43.24 -7.18 19.09
CA THR A 51 -43.38 -6.45 17.80
C THR A 51 -42.37 -6.93 16.76
N LEU A 52 -41.34 -7.66 17.19
CA LEU A 52 -40.34 -8.27 16.32
C LEU A 52 -40.77 -9.70 15.98
N ALA A 53 -41.08 -9.93 14.71
CA ALA A 53 -41.42 -11.24 14.20
C ALA A 53 -40.36 -12.28 14.62
N VAL A 54 -40.82 -13.44 15.10
CA VAL A 54 -39.95 -14.58 15.42
C VAL A 54 -39.06 -14.86 14.21
N PRO A 55 -37.73 -14.82 14.36
CA PRO A 55 -36.84 -15.03 13.23
C PRO A 55 -37.08 -16.43 12.67
N PRO A 56 -37.13 -16.60 11.34
CA PRO A 56 -37.38 -17.90 10.76
C PRO A 56 -36.22 -18.86 11.09
N ALA A 57 -36.52 -20.15 11.28
CA ALA A 57 -35.58 -21.13 11.81
C ALA A 57 -34.26 -21.23 11.01
N TYR A 58 -34.30 -20.96 9.70
CA TYR A 58 -33.14 -20.98 8.80
C TYR A 58 -32.21 -19.76 8.98
N LEU A 59 -32.67 -18.66 9.58
CA LEU A 59 -31.88 -17.43 9.74
C LEU A 59 -30.64 -17.65 10.60
N LYS A 60 -30.78 -18.46 11.66
CA LYS A 60 -29.67 -18.80 12.55
C LYS A 60 -28.57 -19.54 11.80
N GLU A 61 -28.95 -20.53 10.99
CA GLU A 61 -28.02 -21.36 10.24
C GLU A 61 -27.32 -20.54 9.14
N GLU A 62 -28.06 -19.70 8.42
CA GLU A 62 -27.52 -18.83 7.38
C GLU A 62 -26.58 -17.76 7.95
N ILE A 63 -26.93 -17.11 9.06
CA ILE A 63 -26.04 -16.16 9.75
C ILE A 63 -24.79 -16.87 10.24
N TRP A 64 -24.93 -18.04 10.87
CA TRP A 64 -23.78 -18.82 11.34
C TRP A 64 -22.85 -19.19 10.20
N GLU A 65 -23.41 -19.63 9.07
CA GLU A 65 -22.66 -19.97 7.89
C GLU A 65 -21.98 -18.74 7.26
N LYS A 66 -22.67 -17.59 7.16
CA LYS A 66 -22.08 -16.33 6.65
C LYS A 66 -21.03 -15.73 7.58
N THR A 67 -21.15 -15.92 8.90
CA THR A 67 -20.13 -15.50 9.88
C THR A 67 -18.90 -16.41 9.80
N LYS A 68 -19.09 -17.67 9.41
CA LYS A 68 -18.01 -18.67 9.22
C LYS A 68 -17.37 -18.60 7.83
N ARG A 69 -18.09 -18.12 6.81
CA ARG A 69 -17.56 -17.86 5.45
C ARG A 69 -16.58 -16.67 5.51
N ALA A 70 -15.32 -17.01 5.77
CA ALA A 70 -14.03 -16.47 5.27
C ALA A 70 -13.83 -15.00 4.85
N ASP A 71 -14.84 -14.15 4.65
CA ASP A 71 -14.70 -12.80 4.12
C ASP A 71 -14.33 -11.78 5.21
N ILE A 72 -14.89 -11.94 6.42
CA ILE A 72 -14.55 -11.10 7.57
C ILE A 72 -13.18 -11.48 8.17
N GLN A 73 -12.77 -12.76 8.03
CA GLN A 73 -11.43 -13.20 8.40
C GLN A 73 -10.40 -12.81 7.35
N ALA A 74 -10.68 -12.90 6.04
CA ALA A 74 -9.71 -12.46 5.03
C ALA A 74 -9.40 -10.96 5.17
N ALA A 75 -10.41 -10.10 5.30
CA ALA A 75 -10.19 -8.66 5.49
C ALA A 75 -9.43 -8.33 6.80
N ARG A 76 -9.75 -8.98 7.92
CA ARG A 76 -9.01 -8.79 9.18
C ARG A 76 -7.60 -9.39 9.15
N THR A 77 -7.43 -10.55 8.53
CA THR A 77 -6.12 -11.22 8.42
C THR A 77 -5.21 -10.45 7.49
N VAL A 78 -5.73 -9.87 6.38
CA VAL A 78 -4.97 -8.97 5.50
C VAL A 78 -4.54 -7.70 6.25
N TYR A 79 -5.42 -7.09 7.05
CA TYR A 79 -5.07 -5.88 7.80
C TYR A 79 -4.09 -6.15 8.96
N GLN A 80 -4.29 -7.21 9.73
CA GLN A 80 -3.39 -7.60 10.84
C GLN A 80 -2.05 -8.12 10.33
N THR A 81 -2.05 -8.95 9.27
CA THR A 81 -0.81 -9.44 8.64
C THR A 81 -0.05 -8.29 7.99
N SER A 82 -0.71 -7.30 7.39
CA SER A 82 -0.04 -6.12 6.81
C SER A 82 0.80 -5.35 7.84
N ARG A 83 0.29 -5.12 9.07
CA ARG A 83 1.05 -4.40 10.10
C ARG A 83 2.21 -5.23 10.65
N GLN A 84 2.02 -6.52 10.92
CA GLN A 84 3.11 -7.39 11.37
C GLN A 84 4.16 -7.60 10.26
N MET A 85 3.72 -7.82 9.03
CA MET A 85 4.59 -7.96 7.86
C MET A 85 5.42 -6.69 7.61
N ARG A 86 4.88 -5.49 7.84
CA ARG A 86 5.68 -4.25 7.80
C ARG A 86 6.81 -4.25 8.82
N LEU A 87 6.57 -4.70 10.05
CA LEU A 87 7.62 -4.81 11.09
C LEU A 87 8.67 -5.87 10.71
N PHE A 88 8.25 -7.02 10.19
CA PHE A 88 9.16 -8.07 9.72
C PHE A 88 9.98 -7.62 8.50
N LEU A 89 9.36 -6.99 7.51
CA LEU A 89 10.05 -6.48 6.31
C LEU A 89 11.04 -5.37 6.67
N TYR A 90 10.68 -4.48 7.60
CA TYR A 90 11.60 -3.45 8.07
C TYR A 90 12.78 -4.05 8.84
N SER A 91 12.52 -5.01 9.73
CA SER A 91 13.57 -5.73 10.46
C SER A 91 14.47 -6.54 9.53
N LEU A 92 13.91 -7.19 8.50
CA LEU A 92 14.65 -7.93 7.49
C LEU A 92 15.46 -6.98 6.59
N LYS A 93 14.93 -5.83 6.22
CA LYS A 93 15.64 -4.80 5.43
C LYS A 93 16.85 -4.26 6.19
N VAL A 94 16.67 -3.90 7.46
CA VAL A 94 17.76 -3.42 8.31
C VAL A 94 18.75 -4.56 8.59
N GLY A 95 18.27 -5.78 8.88
CA GLY A 95 19.11 -6.96 9.07
C GLY A 95 19.97 -7.28 7.84
N LEU A 96 19.40 -7.19 6.63
CA LEU A 96 20.14 -7.38 5.39
C LEU A 96 21.22 -6.33 5.20
N ALA A 97 20.94 -5.05 5.49
CA ALA A 97 21.94 -3.98 5.44
C ALA A 97 23.10 -4.18 6.44
N VAL A 98 22.80 -4.70 7.63
CA VAL A 98 23.80 -5.07 8.63
C VAL A 98 24.64 -6.25 8.15
N VAL A 99 23.99 -7.31 7.63
CA VAL A 99 24.68 -8.49 7.06
C VAL A 99 25.55 -8.09 5.88
N THR A 100 25.10 -7.22 4.98
CA THR A 100 25.94 -6.75 3.86
C THR A 100 27.12 -5.93 4.34
N SER A 101 26.93 -5.09 5.36
CA SER A 101 28.03 -4.31 5.97
C SER A 101 29.07 -5.22 6.62
N LEU A 102 28.63 -6.21 7.41
CA LEU A 102 29.49 -7.25 7.97
C LEU A 102 30.18 -8.08 6.89
N PHE A 103 29.46 -8.43 5.83
CA PHE A 103 30.01 -9.20 4.71
C PHE A 103 31.08 -8.41 3.95
N LEU A 104 30.88 -7.12 3.70
CA LEU A 104 31.88 -6.25 3.09
C LEU A 104 33.09 -6.10 4.00
N LEU A 105 32.90 -5.82 5.30
CA LEU A 105 34.00 -5.74 6.26
C LEU A 105 34.78 -7.04 6.38
N PHE A 106 34.10 -8.18 6.41
CA PHE A 106 34.72 -9.49 6.51
C PHE A 106 35.45 -9.86 5.22
N SER A 107 34.86 -9.58 4.05
CA SER A 107 35.49 -9.79 2.75
C SER A 107 36.72 -8.89 2.58
N THR A 108 36.63 -7.61 2.96
CA THR A 108 37.78 -6.71 2.96
C THR A 108 38.82 -7.11 4.01
N SER A 109 38.44 -7.65 5.17
CA SER A 109 39.38 -8.16 6.19
C SER A 109 40.09 -9.43 5.75
N ARG A 110 39.39 -10.33 5.04
CA ARG A 110 39.99 -11.49 4.34
C ARG A 110 41.01 -11.02 3.30
N ILE A 111 40.66 -9.97 2.55
CA ILE A 111 41.54 -9.35 1.58
C ILE A 111 42.71 -8.64 2.26
N GLN A 112 42.56 -7.99 3.42
CA GLN A 112 43.67 -7.38 4.18
C GLN A 112 44.61 -8.42 4.78
N GLY A 113 44.12 -9.59 5.19
CA GLY A 113 44.99 -10.72 5.58
C GLY A 113 45.90 -11.21 4.45
N ILE A 114 45.50 -11.02 3.19
CA ILE A 114 46.28 -11.37 1.98
C ILE A 114 47.05 -10.15 1.44
N ASN A 115 46.50 -8.95 1.57
CA ASN A 115 47.06 -7.69 1.05
C ASN A 115 47.99 -6.96 2.03
N MET A 116 48.04 -7.33 3.31
CA MET A 116 49.01 -6.75 4.25
C MET A 116 50.43 -7.25 3.97
N GLU A 117 50.57 -8.44 3.36
CA GLU A 117 51.84 -8.91 2.78
C GLU A 117 52.19 -8.14 1.49
N LEU A 118 51.19 -7.77 0.68
CA LEU A 118 51.38 -7.05 -0.60
C LEU A 118 51.57 -5.52 -0.44
N ARG A 119 50.99 -4.89 0.59
CA ARG A 119 51.07 -3.44 0.85
C ARG A 119 52.41 -2.98 1.41
N ALA A 120 53.24 -3.87 1.94
CA ALA A 120 54.60 -3.53 2.34
C ALA A 120 55.54 -3.23 1.15
N LEU A 121 55.10 -3.49 -0.09
CA LEU A 121 55.88 -3.25 -1.31
C LEU A 121 55.27 -2.19 -2.25
N SER A 122 54.16 -1.56 -1.88
CA SER A 122 53.43 -0.64 -2.77
C SER A 122 53.14 0.69 -2.08
N ASP A 123 54.18 1.28 -1.51
CA ASP A 123 54.23 2.71 -1.20
C ASP A 123 54.97 3.43 -2.33
N ASN A 124 54.28 3.63 -3.46
CA ASN A 124 54.48 4.81 -4.30
C ASN A 124 53.47 4.85 -5.44
N HIS A 125 52.95 6.05 -5.70
CA HIS A 125 52.26 6.48 -6.92
C HIS A 125 50.74 6.26 -7.01
N THR A 126 49.98 6.98 -6.17
CA THR A 126 48.63 7.42 -6.54
C THR A 126 48.72 8.60 -7.49
N ASP A 127 48.57 8.34 -8.79
CA ASP A 127 48.08 9.35 -9.72
C ASP A 127 47.13 8.73 -10.75
N ILE A 128 46.08 9.48 -11.04
CA ILE A 128 44.80 9.02 -11.56
C ILE A 128 44.91 8.75 -13.08
N ARG A 129 45.01 7.47 -13.50
CA ARG A 129 45.00 7.01 -14.91
C ARG A 129 43.62 7.08 -15.61
N ILE A 130 42.72 7.96 -15.16
CA ILE A 130 41.36 8.07 -15.74
C ILE A 130 41.36 8.92 -17.02
N ASN A 131 42.33 9.82 -17.19
CA ASN A 131 42.35 10.76 -18.32
C ASN A 131 42.90 10.16 -19.64
N GLU A 132 43.75 9.13 -19.55
CA GLU A 132 44.40 8.53 -20.73
C GLU A 132 43.41 7.66 -21.54
N LYS A 133 42.53 6.92 -20.86
CA LYS A 133 41.59 5.99 -21.50
C LYS A 133 40.41 6.68 -22.19
N ILE A 134 40.06 7.89 -21.75
CA ILE A 134 38.97 8.69 -22.35
C ILE A 134 39.46 9.39 -23.62
N SER A 135 40.71 9.90 -23.61
CA SER A 135 41.32 10.49 -24.80
C SER A 135 41.45 9.46 -25.93
N GLU A 136 41.88 8.24 -25.62
CA GLU A 136 42.04 7.15 -26.59
C GLU A 136 40.69 6.68 -27.19
N GLY A 137 39.63 6.65 -26.38
CA GLY A 137 38.28 6.35 -26.86
C GLY A 137 37.69 7.47 -27.72
N SER A 138 38.02 8.73 -27.44
CA SER A 138 37.48 9.89 -28.16
C SER A 138 38.01 10.04 -29.58
N SER A 139 39.28 9.67 -29.84
CA SER A 139 39.86 9.73 -31.18
C SER A 139 39.22 8.70 -32.11
N GLN A 140 38.97 7.47 -31.63
CA GLN A 140 38.26 6.46 -32.42
C GLN A 140 36.83 6.88 -32.81
N VAL A 141 36.13 7.60 -31.93
CA VAL A 141 34.79 8.11 -32.23
C VAL A 141 34.87 9.22 -33.29
N ASN A 142 35.88 10.10 -33.23
CA ASN A 142 36.05 11.14 -34.22
C ASN A 142 36.35 10.56 -35.63
N ASP A 143 37.19 9.53 -35.71
CA ASP A 143 37.51 8.89 -37.00
C ASP A 143 36.29 8.18 -37.61
N PHE A 144 35.45 7.57 -36.77
CA PHE A 144 34.19 6.97 -37.21
C PHE A 144 33.20 8.01 -37.75
N LEU A 145 33.08 9.16 -37.08
CA LEU A 145 32.22 10.26 -37.53
C LEU A 145 32.68 10.84 -38.87
N GLN A 146 34.00 10.97 -39.08
CA GLN A 146 34.55 11.44 -40.36
C GLN A 146 34.29 10.44 -41.48
N ASN A 147 34.48 9.14 -41.25
CA ASN A 147 34.19 8.11 -42.25
C ASN A 147 32.71 8.09 -42.66
N ILE A 148 31.79 8.18 -41.69
CA ILE A 148 30.35 8.31 -41.99
C ILE A 148 30.08 9.58 -42.80
N SER A 149 30.67 10.71 -42.40
CA SER A 149 30.48 11.98 -43.11
C SER A 149 30.93 11.90 -44.57
N GLU A 150 32.08 11.27 -44.83
CA GLU A 150 32.59 11.05 -46.19
C GLU A 150 31.69 10.09 -46.99
N GLN A 151 31.20 9.04 -46.36
CA GLN A 151 30.31 8.07 -47.00
C GLN A 151 28.95 8.68 -47.35
N LEU A 152 28.41 9.54 -46.48
CA LEU A 152 27.18 10.28 -46.73
C LEU A 152 27.38 11.34 -47.82
N MET A 153 28.46 12.11 -47.78
CA MET A 153 28.80 13.05 -48.86
C MET A 153 28.89 12.32 -50.19
N LYS A 154 29.62 11.21 -50.26
CA LYS A 154 29.75 10.42 -51.48
C LYS A 154 28.43 9.86 -51.99
N ASN A 155 27.53 9.43 -51.09
CA ASN A 155 26.22 8.92 -51.50
C ASN A 155 25.30 10.04 -52.00
N ILE A 156 25.36 11.23 -51.38
CA ILE A 156 24.58 12.41 -51.81
C ILE A 156 25.07 12.93 -53.17
N TYR A 157 26.38 12.97 -53.44
CA TYR A 157 26.91 13.41 -54.74
C TYR A 157 26.74 12.38 -55.88
N MET A 158 26.26 11.16 -55.61
CA MET A 158 25.99 10.15 -56.64
C MET A 158 24.49 10.05 -56.99
N GLU A 159 23.63 10.81 -56.33
CA GLU A 159 22.16 10.77 -56.51
C GLU A 159 21.64 11.97 -57.34
N ASP A 160 22.51 12.92 -57.70
CA ASP A 160 22.18 14.12 -58.50
C ASP A 160 22.60 14.02 -60.00
N ASP A 161 23.02 12.84 -60.49
CA ASP A 161 23.44 12.61 -61.90
C ASP A 161 22.57 11.56 -62.64
N TYR A 162 21.26 11.50 -62.34
CA TYR A 162 20.28 10.83 -63.22
C TYR A 162 18.91 11.53 -63.18
N ASP A 163 18.81 12.64 -63.90
CA ASP A 163 17.62 13.00 -64.72
C ASP A 163 18.07 13.88 -65.91
#